data_AF-A0A7W9YCU9-F1
#
_entry.id   AF-A0A7W9YCU9-F1
#
_cell.length_a   1.000
_cell.length_b   1.000
_cell.length_c   1.000
_cell.angle_alpha   90.00
_cell.angle_beta   90.00
_cell.angle_gamma   90.00
#
_symmetry.space_group_name_H-M   'P 1'
#
loop_
_entity.id
_entity.type
_entity.pdbx_description
1 polymer ?
#
loop_
_entity_poly.entity_id
_entity_poly.type
_entity_poly.pdbx_seq_one_letter_code
_entity_poly.pdbx_strand_id
1 'polypeptide(L)'
;MSKKLGLDDRVRPSHIGARKREAMRAFLETAFGPSELQIVDRAFDDWLGQHHVPKNSPDAELAAAIIMTLYREGHRTQPALETAMAKHRGLIDLSNFASGS
;
A
#
# COMPACT_ATOMS: atom_id res chain seq x y z
N MET A 1 -46.78 -24.55 -20.16
CA MET A 1 -46.60 -25.25 -18.87
C MET A 1 -45.12 -25.26 -18.54
N SER A 2 -44.76 -24.70 -17.37
CA SER A 2 -43.66 -25.07 -16.45
C SER A 2 -42.23 -25.27 -16.99
N LYS A 3 -41.14 -24.81 -16.36
CA LYS A 3 -40.86 -24.11 -15.08
C LYS A 3 -39.32 -23.83 -15.08
N LYS A 4 -38.92 -22.68 -14.50
CA LYS A 4 -37.79 -22.42 -13.55
C LYS A 4 -36.52 -23.30 -13.65
N LEU A 5 -35.28 -22.81 -13.52
CA LEU A 5 -34.76 -21.92 -12.47
C LEU A 5 -33.26 -21.62 -12.71
N GLY A 6 -32.83 -20.41 -12.37
CA GLY A 6 -31.53 -20.15 -11.71
C GLY A 6 -30.32 -19.98 -12.63
N LEU A 7 -29.32 -19.19 -12.27
CA LEU A 7 -29.12 -18.32 -11.13
C LEU A 7 -27.98 -17.39 -11.55
N ASP A 8 -28.11 -16.13 -11.18
CA ASP A 8 -27.13 -15.07 -11.33
C ASP A 8 -25.70 -15.52 -10.96
N ASP A 9 -24.82 -15.64 -11.95
CA ASP A 9 -23.36 -15.66 -11.74
C ASP A 9 -22.71 -14.56 -12.59
N ARG A 10 -23.19 -13.33 -12.42
CA ARG A 10 -22.37 -12.16 -12.70
C ARG A 10 -21.58 -11.88 -11.44
N VAL A 11 -20.41 -12.51 -11.31
CA VAL A 11 -19.33 -12.01 -10.46
C VAL A 11 -19.04 -10.58 -10.93
N ARG A 12 -19.73 -9.61 -10.34
CA ARG A 12 -19.38 -8.19 -10.50
C ARG A 12 -18.06 -8.03 -9.74
N PRO A 13 -16.96 -7.63 -10.41
CA PRO A 13 -15.75 -7.29 -9.67
C PRO A 13 -16.09 -6.18 -8.68
N SER A 14 -15.76 -6.41 -7.42
CA SER A 14 -16.05 -5.54 -6.27
C SER A 14 -15.59 -4.11 -6.52
N HIS A 15 -16.50 -3.24 -6.97
CA HIS A 15 -16.27 -1.81 -7.24
C HIS A 15 -15.92 -1.00 -5.95
N ILE A 16 -16.04 -1.61 -4.77
CA ILE A 16 -15.78 -0.96 -3.47
C ILE A 16 -14.27 -0.80 -3.23
N GLY A 17 -13.43 -1.71 -3.73
CA GLY A 17 -11.97 -1.62 -3.55
C GLY A 17 -11.30 -0.53 -4.41
N ALA A 18 -11.87 -0.21 -5.58
CA ALA A 18 -11.30 0.80 -6.47
C ALA A 18 -11.41 2.22 -5.89
N ARG A 19 -12.52 2.53 -5.23
CA ARG A 19 -12.81 3.88 -4.73
C ARG A 19 -11.91 4.29 -3.55
N LYS A 20 -11.52 3.35 -2.67
CA LYS A 20 -10.55 3.59 -1.58
C LYS A 20 -9.15 3.91 -2.14
N ARG A 21 -8.77 3.28 -3.26
CA ARG A 21 -7.48 3.52 -3.93
C ARG A 21 -7.40 4.88 -4.61
N GLU A 22 -8.47 5.33 -5.25
CA GLU A 22 -8.55 6.68 -5.81
C GLU A 22 -8.53 7.76 -4.73
N ALA A 23 -9.24 7.57 -3.62
CA ALA A 23 -9.22 8.52 -2.51
C ALA A 23 -7.83 8.63 -1.85
N MET A 24 -7.12 7.50 -1.69
CA MET A 24 -5.75 7.49 -1.19
C MET A 24 -4.80 8.17 -2.18
N ARG A 25 -4.89 7.85 -3.48
CA ARG A 25 -4.09 8.53 -4.52
C ARG A 25 -4.36 10.03 -4.56
N ALA A 26 -5.62 10.45 -4.56
CA ALA A 26 -5.98 11.88 -4.60
C ALA A 26 -5.52 12.62 -3.33
N PHE A 27 -5.60 11.98 -2.15
CA PHE A 27 -5.06 12.54 -0.91
C PHE A 27 -3.54 12.68 -0.96
N LEU A 28 -2.86 11.66 -1.49
CA LEU A 28 -1.42 11.69 -1.71
C LEU A 28 -1.03 12.76 -2.75
N GLU A 29 -1.76 12.91 -3.85
CA GLU A 29 -1.52 13.94 -4.88
C GLU A 29 -1.75 15.37 -4.36
N THR A 30 -2.58 15.52 -3.32
CA THR A 30 -2.81 16.81 -2.65
C THR A 30 -1.71 17.11 -1.62
N ALA A 31 -1.20 16.08 -0.93
CA ALA A 31 -0.19 16.23 0.12
C ALA A 31 1.27 16.16 -0.38
N PHE A 32 1.48 15.55 -1.55
CA PHE A 32 2.78 15.28 -2.15
C PHE A 32 2.74 15.64 -3.64
N GLY A 33 3.78 16.30 -4.13
CA GLY A 33 3.96 16.53 -5.55
C GLY A 33 4.18 15.23 -6.33
N PRO A 34 4.04 15.25 -7.68
CA PRO A 34 4.11 14.06 -8.52
C PRO A 34 5.47 13.33 -8.45
N SER A 35 6.56 14.05 -8.17
CA SER A 35 7.89 13.45 -7.97
C SER A 35 8.01 12.76 -6.62
N GLU A 36 7.38 13.32 -5.59
CA GLU A 36 7.43 12.85 -4.20
C GLU A 36 6.62 11.57 -4.05
N LEU A 37 5.45 11.56 -4.68
CA LEU A 37 4.60 10.39 -4.86
C LEU A 37 5.34 9.22 -5.50
N GLN A 38 6.12 9.46 -6.56
CA GLN A 38 6.90 8.41 -7.22
C GLN A 38 7.96 7.80 -6.30
N ILE A 39 8.60 8.61 -5.45
CA ILE A 39 9.61 8.14 -4.49
C ILE A 39 8.96 7.26 -3.42
N VAL A 40 7.84 7.72 -2.85
CA VAL A 40 7.11 6.98 -1.81
C VAL A 40 6.48 5.71 -2.38
N ASP A 41 5.85 5.79 -3.56
CA ASP A 41 5.22 4.63 -4.21
C ASP A 41 6.25 3.58 -4.59
N ARG A 42 7.41 3.98 -5.12
CA ARG A 42 8.51 3.06 -5.43
C ARG A 42 9.07 2.39 -4.18
N ALA A 43 9.38 3.17 -3.14
CA ALA A 43 9.90 2.62 -1.89
C ALA A 43 8.90 1.67 -1.22
N PHE A 44 7.62 1.99 -1.29
CA PHE A 44 6.55 1.14 -0.78
C PHE A 44 6.42 -0.17 -1.56
N ASP A 45 6.35 -0.11 -2.89
CA ASP A 45 6.22 -1.31 -3.73
C ASP A 45 7.45 -2.24 -3.58
N ASP A 46 8.64 -1.66 -3.47
CA ASP A 46 9.88 -2.39 -3.22
C ASP A 46 9.85 -3.10 -1.85
N TRP A 47 9.45 -2.41 -0.78
CA TRP A 47 9.30 -3.01 0.55
C TRP A 47 8.25 -4.14 0.57
N LEU A 48 7.09 -3.95 -0.07
CA LEU A 48 6.08 -4.99 -0.20
C LEU A 48 6.63 -6.23 -0.93
N GLY A 49 7.38 -6.02 -2.01
CA GLY A 49 8.02 -7.07 -2.78
C GLY A 49 9.08 -7.84 -1.99
N GLN A 50 9.94 -7.12 -1.26
CA GLN A 50 10.98 -7.72 -0.41
C GLN A 50 10.39 -8.61 0.68
N HIS A 51 9.27 -8.19 1.29
CA HIS A 51 8.67 -8.85 2.44
C HIS A 51 7.42 -9.68 2.11
N HIS A 52 7.12 -9.86 0.81
CA HIS A 52 5.96 -10.61 0.31
C HIS A 52 4.62 -10.17 0.92
N VAL A 53 4.49 -8.87 1.24
CA VAL A 53 3.31 -8.33 1.90
C VAL A 53 2.21 -8.05 0.87
N PRO A 54 0.97 -8.54 1.07
CA PRO A 54 -0.12 -8.23 0.17
C PRO A 54 -0.46 -6.74 0.25
N LYS A 55 -0.51 -6.04 -0.88
CA LYS A 55 -0.83 -4.59 -0.96
C LYS A 55 -2.19 -4.19 -0.35
N ASN A 56 -3.08 -5.15 -0.10
CA ASN A 56 -4.39 -4.97 0.53
C ASN A 56 -4.45 -5.48 1.98
N SER A 57 -3.30 -5.77 2.62
CA SER A 57 -3.24 -6.20 4.01
C SER A 57 -3.19 -5.00 4.96
N PRO A 58 -3.58 -5.17 6.23
CA PRO A 58 -3.37 -4.14 7.25
C PRO A 58 -1.89 -3.77 7.40
N ASP A 59 -0.97 -4.71 7.16
CA ASP A 59 0.47 -4.47 7.18
C ASP A 59 0.90 -3.52 6.06
N ALA A 60 0.35 -3.67 4.86
CA ALA A 60 0.62 -2.74 3.76
C ALA A 60 0.14 -1.32 4.08
N GLU A 61 -1.04 -1.18 4.72
CA GLU A 61 -1.53 0.14 5.15
C GLU A 61 -0.62 0.78 6.22
N LEU A 62 -0.15 -0.03 7.17
CA LEU A 62 0.76 0.44 8.22
C LEU A 62 2.14 0.82 7.67
N ALA A 63 2.71 0.00 6.78
CA ALA A 63 3.97 0.28 6.11
C ALA A 63 3.89 1.59 5.31
N ALA A 64 2.82 1.81 4.55
CA ALA A 64 2.61 3.05 3.81
C ALA A 64 2.61 4.27 4.74
N ALA A 65 1.87 4.21 5.87
CA ALA A 65 1.82 5.30 6.84
C ALA A 65 3.20 5.63 7.43
N ILE A 66 4.01 4.61 7.71
CA ILE A 66 5.38 4.79 8.20
C ILE A 66 6.27 5.44 7.13
N ILE A 67 6.26 4.92 5.90
CA ILE A 67 7.09 5.43 4.79
C ILE A 67 6.75 6.90 4.49
N MET A 68 5.47 7.24 4.49
CA MET A 68 5.00 8.64 4.32
C MET A 68 5.48 9.55 5.45
N THR A 69 5.54 9.03 6.68
CA THR A 69 6.05 9.77 7.84
C THR A 69 7.55 10.02 7.69
N LEU A 70 8.33 9.00 7.36
CA LEU A 70 9.79 9.12 7.14
C LEU A 70 10.12 10.13 6.04
N TYR A 71 9.37 10.09 4.93
CA TYR A 71 9.56 11.06 3.86
C TYR A 71 9.32 12.50 4.34
N ARG A 72 8.28 12.73 5.15
CA ARG A 72 7.95 14.04 5.75
C ARG A 72 8.98 14.51 6.76
N GLU A 73 9.64 13.61 7.47
CA GLU A 73 10.70 13.94 8.45
C GLU A 73 11.98 14.48 7.81
N GLY A 74 12.09 14.41 6.48
CA GLY A 74 13.21 14.96 5.73
C GLY A 74 13.91 13.95 4.83
N HIS A 75 13.50 12.68 4.84
CA HIS A 75 14.02 11.64 3.97
C HIS A 75 13.42 11.72 2.56
N ARG A 76 13.60 12.87 1.89
CA ARG A 76 12.92 13.22 0.62
C ARG A 76 13.54 12.60 -0.65
N THR A 77 14.58 11.79 -0.50
CA THR A 77 15.25 11.13 -1.63
C THR A 77 15.17 9.63 -1.47
N GLN A 78 15.06 8.90 -2.58
CA GLN A 78 15.02 7.43 -2.61
C GLN A 78 16.06 6.76 -1.67
N PRO A 79 17.37 7.02 -1.79
CA PRO A 79 18.37 6.34 -0.95
C PRO A 79 18.26 6.71 0.53
N ALA A 80 17.87 7.95 0.85
CA ALA A 80 17.66 8.39 2.23
C ALA A 80 16.42 7.74 2.85
N LEU A 81 15.35 7.57 2.07
CA LEU A 81 14.12 6.93 2.48
C LEU A 81 14.34 5.44 2.72
N GLU A 82 14.99 4.74 1.79
CA GLU A 82 15.35 3.32 1.94
C GLU A 82 16.24 3.08 3.17
N THR A 83 17.23 3.96 3.39
CA THR A 83 18.08 3.88 4.59
C THR A 83 17.29 4.09 5.87
N ALA A 84 16.35 5.03 5.88
CA ALA A 84 15.49 5.29 7.03
C ALA A 84 14.54 4.13 7.29
N MET A 85 13.95 3.56 6.23
CA MET A 85 13.07 2.40 6.29
C MET A 85 13.79 1.18 6.87
N ALA A 86 15.01 0.90 6.41
CA ALA A 86 15.83 -0.22 6.91
C ALA A 86 16.21 -0.08 8.39
N LYS A 87 16.21 1.14 8.94
CA LYS A 87 16.49 1.43 10.36
C LYS A 87 15.23 1.60 11.20
N HIS A 88 14.06 1.73 10.57
CA HIS A 88 12.83 2.05 11.27
C HIS A 88 12.28 0.81 11.96
N ARG A 89 12.33 0.81 13.30
CA ARG A 89 11.88 -0.33 14.12
C ARG A 89 10.48 -0.81 13.75
N GLY A 90 9.55 0.10 13.46
CA GLY A 90 8.19 -0.27 13.06
C GLY A 90 8.11 -1.05 11.75
N LEU A 91 8.98 -0.77 10.77
CA LEU A 91 9.00 -1.55 9.51
C LEU A 91 9.71 -2.88 9.69
N ILE A 92 10.78 -2.92 10.50
CA ILE A 92 11.48 -4.15 10.86
C ILE A 92 10.53 -5.11 11.58
N ASP A 93 9.82 -4.63 12.60
CA ASP A 93 8.87 -5.41 13.38
C ASP A 93 7.74 -5.93 12.50
N LEU A 94 7.17 -5.05 11.65
CA LEU A 94 6.14 -5.40 10.69
C LEU A 94 6.59 -6.45 9.67
N SER A 95 7.82 -6.34 9.17
CA SER A 95 8.39 -7.33 8.25
C SER A 95 8.59 -8.71 8.90
N ASN A 96 8.95 -8.73 10.19
CA ASN A 96 9.12 -9.97 10.94
C ASN A 96 7.77 -10.68 11.16
N PHE A 97 6.70 -9.91 11.41
CA PHE A 97 5.35 -10.48 11.53
C PHE A 97 4.79 -10.95 10.18
N ALA A 98 5.02 -10.17 9.12
CA ALA A 98 4.50 -10.49 7.80
C ALA A 98 5.20 -11.70 7.15
N SER A 99 6.50 -11.89 7.42
CA SER A 99 7.29 -13.01 6.88
C SER A 99 7.12 -14.32 7.68
N GLY A 100 6.40 -14.27 8.81
CA GLY A 100 6.28 -15.37 9.77
C GLY A 100 5.01 -16.22 9.67
N SER A 101 4.23 -16.12 8.58
CA SER A 101 2.98 -16.89 8.37
C SER A 101 3.08 -17.95 7.27
#